data_AF-A0A8J5XTV4-F1
#
_entry.id   AF-A0A8J5XTV4-F1
#
_cell.length_a   1.000
_cell.length_b   1.000
_cell.length_c   1.000
_cell.angle_alpha   90.00
_cell.angle_beta   90.00
_cell.angle_gamma   90.00
#
_symmetry.space_group_name_H-M   'P 1'
#
loop_
_entity.id
_entity.type
_entity.pdbx_description
1 polymer ?
#
loop_
_entity_poly.entity_id
_entity_poly.type
_entity_poly.pdbx_seq_one_letter_code
_entity_poly.pdbx_strand_id
1 'polypeptide(L)'
;MVAVKDMVGVSAPLGYFDPLGFAKNPEKVNYLREAELKHGRTAMWAVLGWMTTASGFHPLIDGLKIAPGATPLADAANMPGATWFQIIAFVSVVEIFSLILQKNPNYKPGDLLGASEYMDANDLGWKRYQLAELNNGRLAMMGFAGLVAESLIFNHPLLGLGY
;
A
#
# COMPACT_ATOMS: atom_id res chain seq x y z
N MET A 1 -10.82 21.78 -14.72
CA MET A 1 -11.21 20.52 -14.07
C MET A 1 -10.83 19.39 -15.01
N VAL A 2 -9.85 18.56 -14.64
CA VAL A 2 -9.46 17.39 -15.46
C VAL A 2 -10.63 16.42 -15.47
N ALA A 3 -11.09 16.00 -16.65
CA ALA A 3 -12.15 15.01 -16.73
C ALA A 3 -11.69 13.73 -16.04
N VAL A 4 -12.56 13.07 -15.26
CA VAL A 4 -12.23 11.85 -14.49
C VAL A 4 -11.60 10.76 -15.38
N LYS A 5 -11.92 10.77 -16.67
CA LYS A 5 -11.41 9.87 -17.71
C LYS A 5 -9.94 10.10 -18.09
N ASP A 6 -9.42 11.31 -17.88
CA ASP A 6 -8.04 11.70 -18.22
C ASP A 6 -7.09 11.63 -17.01
N MET A 7 -7.59 11.20 -15.85
CA MET A 7 -6.76 10.98 -14.68
C MET A 7 -5.86 9.75 -14.86
N VAL A 8 -4.65 9.86 -14.32
CA VAL A 8 -3.69 8.75 -14.27
C VAL A 8 -4.35 7.54 -13.59
N GLY A 9 -4.18 6.32 -14.12
CA GLY A 9 -4.79 5.10 -13.57
C GLY A 9 -5.96 4.52 -14.37
N VAL A 10 -6.39 5.23 -15.42
CA VAL A 10 -7.14 4.64 -16.54
C VAL A 10 -6.12 3.93 -17.43
N SER A 11 -6.03 2.62 -17.31
CA SER A 11 -5.09 1.77 -18.06
C SER A 11 -5.84 0.62 -18.72
N ALA A 12 -5.35 0.17 -19.87
CA ALA A 12 -5.80 -1.09 -20.46
C ALA A 12 -5.44 -2.24 -19.50
N PRO A 13 -6.26 -3.29 -19.32
CA PRO A 13 -7.37 -3.74 -20.18
C PRO A 13 -8.78 -3.22 -19.84
N LEU A 14 -9.00 -2.64 -18.66
CA LEU A 14 -10.35 -2.26 -18.20
C LEU A 14 -10.75 -0.82 -18.53
N GLY A 15 -9.79 0.05 -18.85
CA GLY A 15 -10.08 1.46 -19.14
C GLY A 15 -10.70 2.17 -17.93
N TYR A 16 -11.75 2.96 -18.16
CA TYR A 16 -12.48 3.64 -17.09
C TYR A 16 -13.48 2.66 -16.45
N PHE A 17 -13.12 2.12 -15.29
CA PHE A 17 -13.91 1.11 -14.58
C PHE A 17 -14.57 1.71 -13.33
N ASP A 18 -15.80 2.22 -13.47
CA ASP A 18 -16.66 2.65 -12.36
C ASP A 18 -18.11 2.13 -12.57
N PRO A 19 -18.38 0.82 -12.38
CA PRO A 19 -19.72 0.27 -12.54
C PRO A 19 -20.69 0.68 -11.41
N LEU A 20 -20.17 1.10 -10.25
CA LEU A 20 -20.97 1.47 -9.07
C LEU A 20 -21.24 2.99 -8.98
N GLY A 21 -20.61 3.80 -9.83
CA GLY A 21 -20.90 5.22 -9.97
C GLY A 21 -20.40 6.08 -8.80
N PHE A 22 -19.35 5.64 -8.11
CA PHE A 22 -18.79 6.38 -6.97
C PHE A 22 -18.03 7.65 -7.39
N ALA A 23 -17.61 7.75 -8.65
CA ALA A 23 -16.83 8.88 -9.16
C ALA A 23 -17.67 10.08 -9.66
N LYS A 24 -18.98 10.12 -9.38
CA LYS A 24 -19.87 11.22 -9.82
C LYS A 24 -19.59 12.57 -9.14
N ASN A 25 -19.02 12.56 -7.93
CA ASN A 25 -18.71 13.78 -7.18
C ASN A 25 -17.20 14.09 -7.24
N PRO A 26 -16.79 15.25 -7.80
CA PRO A 26 -15.38 15.57 -8.04
C PRO A 26 -14.54 15.65 -6.75
N GLU A 27 -15.12 16.12 -5.64
CA GLU A 27 -14.44 16.16 -4.34
C GLU A 27 -14.20 14.75 -3.77
N LYS A 28 -15.19 13.85 -3.95
CA LYS A 28 -15.06 12.46 -3.51
C LYS A 28 -14.03 11.70 -4.34
N VAL A 29 -13.87 12.04 -5.62
CA VAL A 29 -12.89 11.41 -6.51
C VAL A 29 -11.45 11.65 -6.04
N ASN A 30 -11.11 12.88 -5.63
CA ASN A 30 -9.78 13.19 -5.12
C ASN A 30 -9.49 12.45 -3.81
N TYR A 31 -10.48 12.38 -2.92
CA TYR A 31 -10.37 11.61 -1.68
C TYR A 31 -10.20 10.11 -1.94
N LEU A 32 -11.02 9.52 -2.82
CA LEU A 32 -10.92 8.11 -3.21
C LEU A 32 -9.57 7.79 -3.85
N ARG A 33 -9.04 8.71 -4.66
CA ARG A 33 -7.71 8.55 -5.26
C ARG A 33 -6.60 8.51 -4.21
N GLU A 34 -6.66 9.41 -3.24
CA GLU A 34 -5.68 9.43 -2.15
C GLU A 34 -5.79 8.17 -1.28
N ALA A 35 -7.02 7.73 -0.99
CA ALA A 35 -7.25 6.49 -0.27
C ALA A 35 -6.68 5.28 -1.04
N GLU A 36 -6.90 5.19 -2.35
CA GLU A 36 -6.35 4.14 -3.21
C GLU A 36 -4.82 4.09 -3.15
N LEU A 37 -4.15 5.25 -3.25
CA LEU A 37 -2.69 5.32 -3.19
C LEU A 37 -2.15 4.95 -1.81
N LYS A 38 -2.80 5.37 -0.72
CA LYS A 38 -2.40 4.99 0.65
C LYS A 38 -2.52 3.49 0.86
N HIS A 39 -3.65 2.88 0.49
CA HIS A 39 -3.84 1.43 0.61
C HIS A 39 -2.88 0.65 -0.31
N GLY A 40 -2.67 1.12 -1.53
CA GLY A 40 -1.74 0.50 -2.48
C GLY A 40 -0.30 0.48 -1.97
N ARG A 41 0.20 1.59 -1.43
CA ARG A 41 1.55 1.67 -0.85
C ARG A 41 1.69 0.75 0.36
N THR A 42 0.75 0.80 1.30
CA THR A 42 0.77 -0.07 2.48
C THR A 42 0.72 -1.55 2.10
N ALA A 43 -0.09 -1.91 1.09
CA ALA A 43 -0.14 -3.28 0.58
C ALA A 43 1.17 -3.73 -0.07
N MET A 44 1.87 -2.88 -0.84
CA MET A 44 3.18 -3.24 -1.39
C MET A 44 4.21 -3.55 -0.29
N TRP A 45 4.26 -2.72 0.77
CA TRP A 45 5.12 -2.96 1.93
C TRP A 45 4.72 -4.23 2.69
N ALA A 46 3.42 -4.51 2.80
CA ALA A 46 2.92 -5.70 3.46
C ALA A 46 3.31 -6.99 2.70
N VAL A 47 3.22 -7.01 1.37
CA VAL A 47 3.67 -8.15 0.55
C VAL A 47 5.18 -8.36 0.68
N LEU A 48 5.98 -7.28 0.63
CA LEU A 48 7.42 -7.37 0.84
C LEU A 48 7.75 -7.96 2.22
N GLY A 49 7.11 -7.46 3.28
CA GLY A 49 7.30 -7.94 4.65
C GLY A 49 6.89 -9.40 4.82
N TRP A 50 5.81 -9.83 4.16
CA TRP A 50 5.38 -11.23 4.18
C TRP A 50 6.40 -12.15 3.46
N MET A 51 6.97 -11.69 2.35
CA MET A 51 7.98 -12.47 1.61
C MET A 51 9.29 -12.58 2.39
N THR A 52 9.74 -11.51 3.04
CA THR A 52 10.99 -11.55 3.83
C THR A 52 10.85 -12.44 5.05
N THR A 53 9.73 -12.39 5.77
CA THR A 53 9.47 -13.29 6.91
C THR A 53 9.29 -14.73 6.47
N ALA A 54 8.60 -14.99 5.36
CA ALA A 54 8.47 -16.34 4.80
C ALA A 54 9.81 -16.94 4.34
N SER A 55 10.77 -16.10 3.93
CA SER A 55 12.12 -16.56 3.54
C SER A 55 13.05 -16.83 4.73
N GLY A 56 12.62 -16.53 5.96
CA GLY A 56 13.44 -16.68 7.17
C GLY A 56 14.64 -15.72 7.26
N PHE A 57 14.70 -14.69 6.40
CA PHE A 57 15.82 -13.76 6.35
C PHE A 57 15.64 -12.62 7.36
N HIS A 58 16.37 -12.70 8.48
CA HIS A 58 16.42 -11.65 9.51
C HIS A 58 17.80 -10.98 9.55
N PRO A 59 18.01 -9.85 8.85
CA PRO A 59 19.34 -9.24 8.73
C PRO A 59 19.84 -8.48 9.97
N LEU A 60 18.98 -8.21 10.95
CA LEU A 60 19.30 -7.27 12.05
C LEU A 60 19.31 -7.90 13.45
N ILE A 61 18.76 -9.11 13.64
CA ILE A 61 18.75 -9.81 14.93
C ILE A 61 18.84 -11.32 14.68
N ASP A 62 20.06 -11.87 14.77
CA ASP A 62 20.38 -13.30 14.60
C ASP A 62 19.82 -14.22 15.73
N GLY A 63 19.18 -13.63 16.75
CA GLY A 63 18.82 -14.31 18.00
C GLY A 63 17.36 -14.24 18.44
N LEU A 64 16.49 -13.43 17.82
CA LEU A 64 15.05 -13.51 18.06
C LEU A 64 14.46 -14.46 17.01
N LYS A 65 14.65 -15.76 17.23
CA LYS A 65 13.66 -16.75 16.78
C LYS A 65 12.38 -16.44 17.54
N ILE A 66 11.64 -15.42 17.08
CA ILE A 66 10.20 -15.35 17.35
C ILE A 66 9.73 -16.72 16.91
N ALA A 67 9.20 -17.47 17.88
CA ALA A 67 8.98 -18.91 17.78
C ALA A 67 8.45 -19.27 16.39
N PRO A 68 8.89 -20.39 15.77
CA PRO A 68 8.41 -20.79 14.45
C PRO A 68 6.91 -21.10 14.55
N GLY A 69 6.07 -20.07 14.49
CA GLY A 69 4.64 -20.19 14.40
C GLY A 69 4.37 -20.44 12.94
N ALA A 70 3.80 -21.60 12.62
CA ALA A 70 3.57 -22.15 11.28
C ALA A 70 3.00 -21.17 10.21
N THR A 71 2.57 -19.96 10.60
CA THR A 71 2.17 -18.87 9.71
C THR A 71 2.75 -17.50 10.16
N PRO A 72 3.18 -16.64 9.22
CA PRO A 72 3.64 -15.26 9.52
C PRO A 72 2.63 -14.39 10.29
N LEU A 73 1.34 -14.76 10.25
CA LEU A 73 0.26 -14.06 10.95
C LEU A 73 0.25 -14.36 12.46
N ALA A 74 0.57 -15.59 12.85
CA ALA A 74 0.70 -15.98 14.25
C ALA A 74 1.92 -15.30 14.91
N ASP A 75 3.01 -15.14 14.16
CA ASP A 75 4.23 -14.49 14.64
C ASP A 75 4.03 -12.99 14.86
N ALA A 76 3.23 -12.33 14.02
CA ALA A 76 2.82 -10.95 14.25
C ALA A 76 2.03 -10.79 15.56
N ALA A 77 1.11 -11.71 15.86
CA ALA A 77 0.31 -11.69 17.08
C ALA A 77 1.14 -11.95 18.35
N ASN A 78 2.21 -12.74 18.24
CA ASN A 78 3.08 -13.09 19.36
C ASN A 78 4.13 -12.01 19.71
N MET A 79 4.17 -10.89 18.99
CA MET A 79 5.13 -9.82 19.27
C MET A 79 4.85 -9.11 20.61
N PRO A 80 5.90 -8.68 21.34
CA PRO A 80 5.72 -7.91 22.58
C PRO A 80 4.85 -6.67 22.36
N GLY A 81 3.94 -6.39 23.30
CA GLY A 81 3.02 -5.23 23.19
C GLY A 81 3.73 -3.87 23.06
N ALA A 82 4.97 -3.77 23.58
CA ALA A 82 5.81 -2.58 23.40
C ALA A 82 6.19 -2.33 21.93
N THR A 83 6.42 -3.39 21.14
CA THR A 83 6.74 -3.30 19.72
C THR A 83 5.54 -2.78 18.93
N TRP A 84 4.35 -3.30 19.20
CA TRP A 84 3.10 -2.81 18.59
C TRP A 84 2.85 -1.33 18.89
N PHE A 85 3.06 -0.90 20.14
CA PHE A 85 2.93 0.50 20.51
C PHE A 85 3.91 1.40 19.75
N GLN A 86 5.17 0.99 19.63
CA GLN A 86 6.19 1.74 18.87
C GLN A 86 5.83 1.87 17.39
N ILE A 87 5.36 0.80 16.76
CA ILE A 87 4.95 0.80 15.35
C ILE A 87 3.75 1.75 15.14
N ILE A 88 2.70 1.61 15.96
CA ILE A 88 1.50 2.45 15.85
C ILE A 88 1.86 3.92 16.12
N ALA A 89 2.69 4.21 17.12
CA ALA A 89 3.14 5.57 17.40
C ALA A 89 3.90 6.16 16.21
N PHE A 90 4.80 5.40 15.59
CA PHE A 90 5.55 5.84 14.41
C PHE A 90 4.63 6.13 13.22
N VAL A 91 3.73 5.21 12.89
CA VAL A 91 2.74 5.39 11.81
C VAL A 91 1.86 6.61 12.08
N SER A 92 1.44 6.81 13.34
CA SER A 92 0.61 7.95 13.74
C SER A 92 1.30 9.29 13.49
N VAL A 93 2.59 9.41 13.79
CA VAL A 93 3.37 10.64 13.53
C VAL A 93 3.46 10.93 12.03
N VAL A 94 3.71 9.90 11.21
CA VAL A 94 3.77 10.04 9.74
C VAL A 94 2.41 10.46 9.16
N GLU A 95 1.32 9.92 9.70
CA GLU A 95 -0.04 10.26 9.26
C GLU A 95 -0.43 11.69 9.66
N ILE A 96 -0.08 12.13 10.87
CA ILE A 96 -0.29 13.53 11.30
C ILE A 96 0.46 14.49 10.37
N PHE A 97 1.70 14.19 10.01
CA PHE A 97 2.46 15.00 9.05
C PHE A 97 1.74 15.06 7.70
N SER A 98 1.25 13.93 7.21
CA SER A 98 0.49 13.85 5.95
C SER A 98 -0.80 14.69 5.99
N LEU A 99 -1.52 14.72 7.10
CA LEU A 99 -2.74 15.54 7.28
C LEU A 99 -2.44 17.05 7.27
N ILE A 100 -1.29 17.46 7.81
CA ILE A 100 -0.86 18.87 7.79
C ILE A 100 -0.57 19.31 6.36
N LEU A 101 0.08 18.47 5.55
CA LEU A 101 0.37 18.76 4.14
C LEU A 101 -0.89 18.81 3.28
N GLN A 102 -1.86 17.94 3.56
CA GLN A 102 -3.14 17.87 2.84
C GLN A 102 -4.00 19.13 3.00
N LYS A 103 -3.80 19.92 4.06
CA LYS A 103 -4.50 21.20 4.27
C LYS A 103 -4.06 22.32 3.32
N ASN A 104 -2.98 22.14 2.58
CA ASN A 104 -2.49 23.17 1.66
C ASN A 104 -3.36 23.22 0.37
N PRO A 105 -3.73 24.41 -0.13
CA PRO A 105 -4.63 24.57 -1.27
C PRO A 105 -4.06 24.07 -2.61
N ASN A 106 -2.73 23.87 -2.70
CA ASN A 106 -2.04 23.39 -3.90
C ASN A 106 -1.74 21.86 -3.86
N TYR A 107 -2.28 21.14 -2.89
CA TYR A 107 -2.00 19.71 -2.72
C TYR A 107 -2.68 18.87 -3.81
N LYS A 108 -1.88 18.12 -4.58
CA LYS A 108 -2.40 17.11 -5.51
C LYS A 108 -2.55 15.77 -4.78
N PRO A 109 -3.61 14.98 -5.07
CA PRO A 109 -3.84 13.70 -4.39
C PRO A 109 -2.64 12.76 -4.51
N GLY A 110 -2.08 12.35 -3.38
CA GLY A 110 -0.97 11.40 -3.29
C GLY A 110 0.45 11.98 -3.32
N ASP A 111 0.59 13.31 -3.37
CA ASP A 111 1.89 14.00 -3.41
C ASP A 111 2.36 14.46 -2.02
N LEU A 112 2.76 13.50 -1.19
CA LEU A 112 3.27 13.77 0.18
C LEU A 112 4.66 14.42 0.21
N LEU A 113 5.41 14.35 -0.89
CA LEU A 113 6.79 14.84 -0.97
C LEU A 113 6.93 16.16 -1.77
N GLY A 114 5.83 16.69 -2.32
CA GLY A 114 5.86 17.87 -3.19
C GLY A 114 6.57 17.61 -4.52
N ALA A 115 6.68 16.35 -4.95
CA ALA A 115 7.37 15.99 -6.19
C ALA A 115 6.67 16.57 -7.43
N SER A 116 5.39 16.94 -7.33
CA SER A 116 4.66 17.60 -8.40
C SER A 116 4.99 19.09 -8.59
N GLU A 117 5.79 19.68 -7.70
CA GLU A 117 6.36 21.02 -7.87
C GLU A 117 7.64 21.00 -8.73
N TYR A 118 8.39 19.88 -8.67
CA TYR A 118 9.66 19.71 -9.37
C TYR A 118 9.53 18.97 -10.72
N MET A 119 8.40 18.29 -10.96
CA MET A 119 8.16 17.49 -12.16
C MET A 119 6.90 17.98 -12.89
N ASP A 120 7.03 18.20 -14.20
CA ASP A 120 5.89 18.60 -15.04
C ASP A 120 4.84 17.47 -15.09
N ALA A 121 3.59 17.83 -14.81
CA ALA A 121 2.47 16.90 -14.82
C ALA A 121 2.16 16.35 -16.23
N ASN A 122 2.67 17.00 -17.29
CA ASN A 122 2.48 16.58 -18.67
C ASN A 122 3.58 15.68 -19.22
N ASP A 123 4.68 15.49 -18.49
CA ASP A 123 5.74 14.57 -18.95
C ASP A 123 5.21 13.13 -19.03
N LEU A 124 5.46 12.50 -20.18
CA LEU A 124 5.07 11.11 -20.44
C LEU A 124 5.79 10.15 -19.47
N GLY A 125 7.03 10.47 -19.10
CA GLY A 125 7.80 9.70 -18.14
C GLY A 125 7.12 9.68 -16.77
N TRP A 126 6.74 10.84 -16.26
CA TRP A 126 6.07 10.99 -14.98
C TRP A 126 4.72 10.25 -14.91
N LYS A 127 3.88 10.39 -15.93
CA LYS A 127 2.60 9.65 -16.02
C LYS A 127 2.81 8.14 -16.02
N ARG A 128 3.85 7.65 -16.68
CA ARG A 128 4.17 6.21 -16.71
C ARG A 128 4.59 5.69 -15.34
N TYR A 129 5.41 6.42 -14.59
CA TYR A 129 5.82 6.02 -13.23
C TYR A 129 4.63 5.99 -12.27
N GLN A 130 3.77 7.01 -12.30
CA GLN A 130 2.56 7.03 -11.47
C GLN A 130 1.59 5.89 -11.83
N LEU A 131 1.46 5.56 -13.11
CA LEU A 131 0.62 4.45 -13.57
C LEU A 131 1.20 3.09 -13.15
N ALA A 132 2.53 2.93 -13.20
CA ALA A 132 3.22 1.74 -12.72
C ALA A 132 3.04 1.54 -11.21
N GLU A 133 3.19 2.61 -10.43
CA GLU A 133 2.92 2.59 -8.98
C GLU A 133 1.48 2.15 -8.69
N LEU A 134 0.50 2.77 -9.35
CA LEU A 134 -0.91 2.45 -9.11
C LEU A 134 -1.26 1.00 -9.48
N ASN A 135 -0.77 0.52 -10.64
CA ASN A 135 -1.04 -0.85 -11.09
C ASN A 135 -0.41 -1.89 -10.15
N ASN A 136 0.83 -1.65 -9.71
CA ASN A 136 1.49 -2.51 -8.72
C ASN A 136 0.75 -2.46 -7.38
N GLY A 137 0.18 -1.32 -7.00
CA GLY A 137 -0.58 -1.16 -5.76
C GLY A 137 -1.88 -1.94 -5.78
N ARG A 138 -2.62 -1.87 -6.90
CA ARG A 138 -3.83 -2.69 -7.13
C ARG A 138 -3.53 -4.18 -7.08
N LEU A 139 -2.45 -4.62 -7.73
CA LEU A 139 -2.00 -6.00 -7.69
C LEU A 139 -1.63 -6.42 -6.26
N ALA A 140 -0.88 -5.58 -5.53
CA ALA A 140 -0.47 -5.87 -4.16
C ALA A 140 -1.65 -5.97 -3.20
N MET A 141 -2.68 -5.13 -3.33
CA MET A 141 -3.89 -5.21 -2.50
C MET A 141 -4.60 -6.56 -2.67
N MET A 142 -4.78 -7.02 -3.92
CA MET A 142 -5.39 -8.32 -4.20
C MET A 142 -4.50 -9.48 -3.77
N GLY A 143 -3.18 -9.36 -4.01
CA GLY A 143 -2.19 -10.35 -3.62
C GLY A 143 -2.16 -10.56 -2.11
N PHE A 144 -2.06 -9.48 -1.33
CA PHE A 144 -2.06 -9.54 0.13
C PHE A 144 -3.36 -10.12 0.70
N ALA A 145 -4.52 -9.73 0.15
CA ALA A 145 -5.79 -10.32 0.56
C ALA A 145 -5.83 -11.84 0.32
N GLY A 146 -5.26 -12.31 -0.79
CA GLY A 146 -5.07 -13.73 -1.08
C GLY A 146 -4.15 -14.43 -0.07
N LEU A 147 -2.98 -13.84 0.21
CA LEU A 147 -2.02 -14.37 1.19
C LEU A 147 -2.67 -14.54 2.58
N VAL A 148 -3.44 -13.53 3.02
CA VAL A 148 -4.13 -13.57 4.31
C VAL A 148 -5.22 -14.63 4.31
N ALA A 149 -6.11 -14.64 3.31
CA ALA A 149 -7.18 -15.63 3.21
C ALA A 149 -6.64 -17.07 3.24
N GLU A 150 -5.54 -17.32 2.54
CA GLU A 150 -4.93 -18.63 2.48
C GLU A 150 -4.27 -19.03 3.81
N SER A 151 -3.55 -18.10 4.44
CA SER A 151 -2.94 -18.34 5.76
C SER A 151 -3.98 -18.73 6.81
N LEU A 152 -5.19 -18.17 6.74
CA LEU A 152 -6.30 -18.48 7.63
C LEU A 152 -6.98 -19.82 7.32
N ILE A 153 -7.08 -20.21 6.04
CA ILE A 153 -7.78 -21.43 5.62
C ILE A 153 -6.87 -22.65 5.76
N PHE A 154 -5.62 -22.56 5.32
CA PHE A 154 -4.76 -23.71 5.16
C PHE A 154 -3.64 -23.83 6.21
N ASN A 155 -3.48 -22.84 7.10
CA ASN A 155 -2.48 -22.83 8.17
C ASN A 155 -1.05 -23.20 7.71
N HIS A 156 -0.71 -23.02 6.44
CA HIS A 156 0.63 -23.22 5.88
C HIS A 156 0.94 -22.11 4.86
N PRO A 157 2.21 -21.71 4.71
CA PRO A 157 2.60 -20.70 3.73
C PRO A 157 2.74 -21.28 2.30
N LEU A 158 2.28 -20.50 1.32
CA LEU A 158 2.16 -20.80 -0.13
C LEU A 158 3.36 -21.42 -0.85
N LEU A 159 4.58 -21.25 -0.34
CA LEU A 159 5.78 -21.61 -1.09
C LEU A 159 6.35 -22.99 -0.73
N GLY A 160 5.68 -23.76 0.13
CA GLY A 160 6.28 -24.99 0.67
C GLY A 160 7.61 -24.72 1.37
N LEU A 161 7.91 -23.45 1.67
CA LEU A 161 8.98 -23.00 2.55
C LEU A 161 8.52 -23.29 3.98
N GLY A 162 8.34 -24.58 4.27
CA GLY A 162 8.37 -25.07 5.63
C GLY A 162 9.79 -24.88 6.13
N TYR A 163 9.92 -24.26 7.29
CA TYR A 163 11.05 -24.52 8.17
C TYR A 163 10.78 -25.80 8.97
#